data_AF-A0A832ATS3-F1
#
_entry.id   AF-A0A832ATS3-F1
#
_cell.length_a   1.000
_cell.length_b   1.000
_cell.length_c   1.000
_cell.angle_alpha   90.00
_cell.angle_beta   90.00
_cell.angle_gamma   90.00
#
_symmetry.space_group_name_H-M   'P 1'
#
loop_
_entity.id
_entity.type
_entity.pdbx_description
1 polymer ?
#
loop_
_entity_poly.entity_id
_entity_poly.type
_entity_poly.pdbx_seq_one_letter_code
_entity_poly.pdbx_strand_id
1 'polypeptide(L)'
;MPYIKKEERQELDKLLQPLIDFLKTKGTEEVDGQINYTFTRVLASLYKPRYFNYNRAMGVLECIKQEFYRRVVAPYEDKKKEENGDVY
;
A
#
# COMPACT_ATOMS: atom_id res chain seq x y z
N MET A 1 -3.99 4.05 9.03
CA MET A 1 -3.16 5.14 9.58
C MET A 1 -3.88 5.84 10.73
N PRO A 2 -3.40 5.72 11.99
CA PRO A 2 -4.10 6.23 13.16
C PRO A 2 -4.17 7.76 13.24
N TYR A 3 -3.32 8.47 12.51
CA TYR A 3 -3.22 9.93 12.50
C TYR A 3 -4.06 10.62 11.42
N ILE A 4 -4.76 9.87 10.57
CA ILE A 4 -5.73 10.41 9.59
C ILE A 4 -7.13 10.23 10.17
N LYS A 5 -7.92 11.31 10.20
CA LYS A 5 -9.30 11.28 10.71
C LYS A 5 -10.14 10.24 9.97
N LYS A 6 -11.15 9.69 10.63
CA LYS A 6 -11.98 8.62 10.04
C LYS A 6 -12.72 9.12 8.80
N GLU A 7 -13.22 10.34 8.86
CA GLU A 7 -13.98 10.99 7.81
C GLU A 7 -13.07 11.24 6.59
N GLU A 8 -11.85 11.72 6.80
CA GLU A 8 -10.85 11.89 5.74
C GLU A 8 -10.48 10.57 5.07
N ARG A 9 -10.36 9.48 5.84
CA ARG A 9 -10.15 8.13 5.28
C ARG A 9 -11.34 7.69 4.42
N GLN A 10 -12.57 7.93 4.86
CA GLN A 10 -13.76 7.59 4.09
C GLN A 10 -13.84 8.33 2.75
N GLU A 11 -13.45 9.61 2.73
CA GLU A 11 -13.38 10.35 1.46
C GLU A 11 -12.29 9.81 0.53
N LEU A 12 -11.12 9.45 1.07
CA LEU A 12 -10.07 8.77 0.30
C LEU A 12 -10.56 7.41 -0.22
N ASP A 13 -11.23 6.62 0.60
CA ASP A 13 -11.74 5.30 0.23
C ASP A 13 -12.74 5.40 -0.94
N LYS A 14 -13.61 6.42 -0.96
CA LYS A 14 -14.51 6.68 -2.11
C LYS A 14 -13.76 6.94 -3.41
N LEU A 15 -12.62 7.62 -3.36
CA LEU A 15 -11.78 7.90 -4.52
C LEU A 15 -10.95 6.67 -4.94
N LEU A 16 -10.54 5.86 -3.97
CA LEU A 16 -9.75 4.66 -4.20
C LEU A 16 -10.60 3.49 -4.71
N GLN A 17 -11.86 3.39 -4.30
CA GLN A 17 -12.71 2.25 -4.61
C GLN A 17 -12.83 1.97 -6.13
N PRO A 18 -13.11 2.97 -7.00
CA PRO A 18 -13.15 2.73 -8.45
C PRO A 18 -11.83 2.24 -9.04
N LEU A 19 -10.70 2.74 -8.51
CA LEU A 19 -9.37 2.30 -8.92
C LEU A 19 -9.12 0.84 -8.49
N ILE A 20 -9.47 0.49 -7.24
CA ILE A 20 -9.35 -0.88 -6.73
C ILE A 20 -10.21 -1.83 -7.57
N ASP A 21 -11.44 -1.43 -7.89
CA ASP A 21 -12.35 -2.25 -8.69
C ASP A 21 -11.82 -2.46 -10.11
N PHE A 22 -11.23 -1.44 -10.72
CA PHE A 22 -10.51 -1.58 -11.98
C PHE A 22 -9.32 -2.55 -11.88
N LEU A 23 -8.47 -2.41 -10.85
CA LEU A 23 -7.28 -3.26 -10.66
C LEU A 23 -7.65 -4.74 -10.44
N LYS A 24 -8.79 -5.02 -9.78
CA LYS A 24 -9.31 -6.39 -9.61
C LYS A 24 -9.67 -7.08 -10.92
N THR A 25 -9.87 -6.34 -12.01
CA THR A 25 -10.18 -6.93 -13.34
C THR A 25 -8.95 -7.47 -14.08
N LYS A 26 -7.76 -7.35 -13.48
CA LYS A 26 -6.48 -7.60 -14.16
C LYS A 26 -5.87 -8.94 -13.76
N GLY A 27 -5.04 -9.48 -14.66
CA GLY A 27 -4.24 -10.66 -14.35
C GLY A 27 -3.20 -10.38 -13.26
N THR A 28 -2.73 -11.43 -12.58
CA THR A 28 -1.76 -11.33 -11.47
C THR A 28 -0.48 -10.60 -11.86
N GLU A 29 0.08 -10.85 -13.04
CA GLU A 29 1.31 -10.17 -13.48
C GLU A 29 1.02 -8.72 -13.95
N GLU A 30 -0.15 -8.47 -14.51
CA GLU A 30 -0.54 -7.14 -15.00
C GLU A 30 -0.82 -6.17 -13.85
N VAL A 31 -1.44 -6.66 -12.77
CA VAL A 31 -1.87 -5.82 -11.65
C VAL A 31 -0.65 -5.24 -10.92
N ASP A 32 0.45 -5.99 -10.81
CA ASP A 32 1.68 -5.53 -10.16
C ASP A 32 2.27 -4.31 -10.90
N GLY A 33 2.35 -4.37 -12.23
CA GLY A 33 2.80 -3.26 -13.06
C GLY A 33 1.90 -2.03 -12.93
N GLN A 34 0.57 -2.22 -12.86
CA GLN A 34 -0.39 -1.13 -12.71
C GLN A 34 -0.37 -0.50 -11.32
N ILE A 35 -0.18 -1.30 -10.26
CA ILE A 35 0.03 -0.81 -8.91
C ILE A 35 1.30 0.05 -8.87
N ASN A 36 2.41 -0.46 -9.42
CA ASN A 36 3.67 0.28 -9.47
C ASN A 36 3.52 1.61 -10.22
N TYR A 37 2.87 1.59 -11.39
CA TYR A 37 2.58 2.79 -12.17
C TYR A 37 1.71 3.79 -11.39
N THR A 38 0.69 3.32 -10.68
CA THR A 38 -0.20 4.15 -9.87
C THR A 38 0.58 4.92 -8.81
N PHE A 39 1.36 4.22 -7.98
CA PHE A 39 2.16 4.86 -6.94
C PHE A 39 3.20 5.81 -7.54
N THR A 40 3.86 5.40 -8.64
CA THR A 40 4.81 6.26 -9.36
C THR A 40 4.16 7.56 -9.81
N ARG A 41 2.98 7.50 -10.43
CA ARG A 41 2.23 8.68 -10.87
C ARG A 41 1.80 9.57 -9.71
N VAL A 42 1.29 9.00 -8.62
CA VAL A 42 0.92 9.75 -7.41
C VAL A 42 2.14 10.49 -6.86
N LEU A 43 3.28 9.81 -6.68
CA LEU A 43 4.49 10.42 -6.14
C LEU A 43 5.06 11.49 -7.07
N ALA A 44 5.15 11.22 -8.38
CA ALA A 44 5.63 12.19 -9.36
C ALA A 44 4.75 13.46 -9.44
N SER A 45 3.46 13.34 -9.14
CA SER A 45 2.52 14.47 -9.17
C SER A 45 2.55 15.30 -7.88
N LEU A 46 2.88 14.68 -6.74
CA LEU A 46 2.87 15.34 -5.43
C LEU A 46 4.24 15.88 -4.99
N TYR A 47 5.34 15.25 -5.42
CA TYR A 47 6.70 15.62 -4.99
C TYR A 47 7.47 16.35 -6.10
N LYS A 48 7.82 17.61 -5.84
CA LYS A 48 8.63 18.43 -6.77
C LYS A 48 10.11 17.97 -6.79
N PRO A 49 10.83 18.10 -7.93
CA PRO A 49 12.24 17.74 -8.05
C PRO A 49 13.12 18.39 -7.00
N ARG A 50 13.51 17.60 -5.99
CA ARG A 50 14.45 17.97 -4.93
C ARG A 50 14.79 16.69 -4.17
N TYR A 51 16.08 16.48 -3.90
CA TYR A 51 16.52 15.31 -3.13
C TYR A 51 15.74 15.16 -1.81
N PHE A 52 15.55 16.25 -1.07
CA PHE A 52 14.75 16.27 0.15
C PHE A 52 13.32 15.72 -0.03
N ASN A 53 12.65 16.08 -1.12
CA ASN A 53 11.29 15.63 -1.40
C ASN A 53 11.26 14.14 -1.76
N TYR A 54 12.21 13.69 -2.58
CA TYR A 54 12.31 12.28 -2.95
C TYR A 54 12.71 11.40 -1.76
N ASN A 55 13.62 11.86 -0.89
CA ASN A 55 13.94 11.15 0.34
C ASN A 55 12.70 10.98 1.24
N ARG A 56 11.85 12.01 1.34
CA ARG A 56 10.56 11.91 2.06
C ARG A 56 9.60 10.92 1.40
N ALA A 57 9.48 10.95 0.07
CA ALA A 57 8.64 10.00 -0.66
C ALA A 57 9.08 8.55 -0.44
N MET A 58 10.39 8.29 -0.47
CA MET A 58 10.97 6.97 -0.16
C MET A 58 10.65 6.54 1.27
N GLY A 59 10.75 7.45 2.25
CA GLY A 59 10.36 7.18 3.63
C GLY A 59 8.88 6.80 3.76
N VAL A 60 7.99 7.46 3.03
CA VAL A 60 6.55 7.12 3.03
C VAL A 60 6.33 5.72 2.44
N LEU A 61 6.99 5.37 1.33
CA LEU A 61 6.90 4.02 0.75
C LEU A 61 7.41 2.94 1.71
N GLU A 62 8.50 3.20 2.42
CA GLU A 62 9.01 2.27 3.43
C GLU A 62 7.99 2.06 4.55
N CYS A 63 7.39 3.13 5.06
CA CYS A 63 6.32 3.02 6.07
C CYS A 63 5.10 2.25 5.55
N ILE A 64 4.71 2.43 4.29
CA ILE A 64 3.60 1.68 3.67
C ILE A 64 3.92 0.18 3.66
N LYS A 65 5.12 -0.22 3.24
CA LYS A 65 5.58 -1.61 3.23
C LYS A 65 5.52 -2.23 4.63
N GLN A 66 6.07 -1.53 5.63
CA GLN A 66 6.09 -2.01 7.02
C GLN A 66 4.68 -2.13 7.61
N GLU A 67 3.79 -1.17 7.34
CA GLU A 67 2.40 -1.23 7.82
C GLU A 67 1.64 -2.39 7.17
N PHE A 68 1.82 -2.62 5.86
CA PHE A 68 1.22 -3.76 5.17
C PHE A 68 1.70 -5.09 5.76
N TYR A 69 3.00 -5.25 5.95
CA TYR A 69 3.55 -6.45 6.56
C TYR A 69 2.97 -6.68 7.96
N ARG A 70 3.02 -5.66 8.83
CA ARG A 70 2.55 -5.76 10.22
C ARG A 70 1.04 -6.00 10.36
N ARG A 71 0.22 -5.40 9.49
CA ARG A 71 -1.26 -5.42 9.63
C ARG A 71 -1.94 -6.50 8.79
N VAL A 72 -1.31 -6.97 7.74
CA VAL A 72 -1.90 -7.90 6.78
C VAL A 72 -1.13 -9.21 6.73
N VAL A 73 0.18 -9.14 6.53
CA VAL A 73 1.02 -10.34 6.36
C VAL A 73 1.21 -11.08 7.68
N ALA A 74 1.63 -10.38 8.74
CA ALA A 74 1.91 -11.00 10.03
C ALA A 74 0.70 -11.76 10.62
N PRO A 75 -0.53 -11.22 10.64
CA PRO A 75 -1.70 -11.99 11.09
C PRO A 75 -2.00 -13.23 10.22
N TYR A 76 -1.71 -13.16 8.92
CA TYR A 76 -1.82 -14.32 8.03
C TYR A 76 -0.77 -15.38 8.35
N GLU A 77 0.47 -14.96 8.63
CA GLU A 77 1.56 -15.85 9.04
C GLU A 77 1.26 -16.50 10.40
N ASP A 78 0.75 -15.74 11.38
CA ASP A 78 0.32 -16.29 12.68
C ASP A 78 -0.72 -17.40 12.50
N LYS A 79 -1.72 -17.17 11.64
CA LYS A 79 -2.69 -18.22 11.28
C LYS A 79 -2.02 -19.43 10.62
N LYS A 80 -1.04 -19.20 9.74
CA LYS A 80 -0.32 -20.30 9.08
C LYS A 80 0.57 -21.09 10.04
N LYS A 81 1.10 -20.46 11.10
CA LYS A 81 1.81 -21.13 12.19
C LYS A 81 0.89 -22.06 12.97
N GLU A 82 -0.34 -21.61 13.27
CA GLU A 82 -1.34 -22.47 13.92
C GLU A 82 -1.73 -23.67 13.03
N GLU A 83 -1.83 -23.48 11.72
CA GLU A 83 -2.22 -24.53 10.76
C GLU A 83 -1.10 -25.54 10.45
N ASN A 84 0.14 -25.07 10.29
CA ASN A 84 1.24 -25.87 9.74
C ASN A 84 2.39 -26.10 10.73
N GLY A 85 2.31 -25.53 11.93
CA GLY A 85 3.43 -25.42 12.85
C GLY A 85 4.29 -24.18 12.59
N ASP A 86 4.96 -23.70 13.64
CA ASP A 86 5.98 -22.66 13.49
C ASP A 86 7.27 -23.27 12.95
N VAL A 87 8.13 -22.43 12.38
CA VAL A 87 9.46 -22.83 11.89
C VAL A 87 10.44 -23.10 13.04
N TYR A 88 10.07 -22.71 14.27
CA TYR A 88 10.88 -22.82 15.49
C TYR A 88 10.20 -23.67 16.56
#